data_AF-A0A938M1I4-F1
#
_entry.id   AF-A0A938M1I4-F1
#
_cell.length_a   1.000
_cell.length_b   1.000
_cell.length_c   1.000
_cell.angle_alpha   90.00
_cell.angle_beta   90.00
_cell.angle_gamma   90.00
#
_symmetry.space_group_name_H-M   'P 1'
#
loop_
_entity.id
_entity.type
_entity.pdbx_description
1 polymer ?
#
loop_
_entity_poly.entity_id
_entity_poly.type
_entity_poly.pdbx_seq_one_letter_code
_entity_poly.pdbx_strand_id
1 'polypeptide(L)'
;MPRTLDSCLIEGNKFVNGGRAKTEQTHVVPYPSYRNCWVHNVFENNRKGDGEILMHETGGVVWFGQAAEGDATRVRAANAQWKPTKPEARPGAKDTGFEGYTLVVTQGKGVGQFRRIASNTADTLTVDKPWRVIPDVSSTIAILWGGVVECLFIGNDYFYSHYYTGIYGSGVRNVWVNEVYESVGGGTFLWPIHGPRVMALNLIYGSKFNERAGVVVTNDRRPGEQPTYPLDAYQRLQKCVGNEVRGCSFRERSYVSTENGQIWARSMRYHWARYGRSSPINPLPGAEAAIAVWDTTQWAGYPEEPELDNLPPSTRWNLLAENFIVRCPVGIQVGKAVERTILSGNVFLECGQPVKDLGRSTVNLDDFVAEKR
;
A
#
# COMPACT_ATOMS: atom_id res chain seq x y z
N MET A 1 -15.27 -20.24 13.55
CA MET A 1 -15.63 -19.54 12.29
C MET A 1 -14.42 -19.51 11.37
N PRO A 2 -14.57 -19.66 10.05
CA PRO A 2 -13.42 -19.64 9.14
C PRO A 2 -12.79 -18.25 9.18
N ARG A 3 -11.53 -18.21 9.60
CA ARG A 3 -10.68 -17.03 9.52
C ARG A 3 -10.34 -16.79 8.05
N THR A 4 -9.97 -15.55 7.72
CA THR A 4 -9.14 -15.29 6.54
C THR A 4 -7.84 -16.08 6.62
N LEU A 5 -7.00 -15.96 5.58
CA LEU A 5 -5.63 -16.49 5.64
C LEU A 5 -4.92 -15.92 6.87
N ASP A 6 -4.55 -16.80 7.79
CA ASP A 6 -3.95 -16.50 9.08
C ASP A 6 -2.83 -17.51 9.31
N SER A 7 -1.59 -17.03 9.29
CA SER A 7 -0.40 -17.84 9.50
C SER A 7 -0.29 -18.98 8.47
N CYS A 8 -0.69 -18.72 7.23
CA CYS A 8 -0.63 -19.68 6.13
C CYS A 8 0.70 -19.58 5.36
N LEU A 9 1.19 -20.73 4.88
CA LEU A 9 2.24 -20.80 3.87
C LEU A 9 1.60 -21.14 2.51
N ILE A 10 1.82 -20.28 1.52
CA ILE A 10 1.40 -20.46 0.14
C ILE A 10 2.67 -20.55 -0.70
N GLU A 11 3.08 -21.76 -1.05
CA GLU A 11 4.38 -22.02 -1.64
C GLU A 11 4.30 -22.83 -2.93
N GLY A 12 5.12 -22.49 -3.91
CA GLY A 12 5.33 -23.31 -5.11
C GLY A 12 4.11 -23.45 -6.02
N ASN A 13 3.13 -22.55 -5.92
CA ASN A 13 1.93 -22.61 -6.73
C ASN A 13 2.14 -21.94 -8.08
N LYS A 14 1.43 -22.41 -9.10
CA LYS A 14 1.40 -21.80 -10.42
C LYS A 14 0.01 -21.27 -10.74
N PHE A 15 -0.13 -19.96 -10.82
CA PHE A 15 -1.36 -19.25 -11.17
C PHE A 15 -1.30 -18.77 -12.62
N VAL A 16 -1.95 -19.50 -13.52
CA VAL A 16 -1.86 -19.29 -14.98
C VAL A 16 -3.18 -18.90 -15.61
N ASN A 17 -3.13 -18.01 -16.60
CA ASN A 17 -4.26 -17.67 -17.48
C ASN A 17 -5.51 -17.17 -16.73
N GLY A 18 -5.32 -16.67 -15.51
CA GLY A 18 -6.39 -16.17 -14.66
C GLY A 18 -6.89 -14.80 -15.11
N GLY A 19 -8.08 -14.46 -14.60
CA GLY A 19 -8.51 -13.07 -14.54
C GLY A 19 -7.74 -12.34 -13.45
N ARG A 20 -8.29 -12.39 -12.23
CA ARG A 20 -7.52 -12.14 -11.02
C ARG A 20 -6.87 -13.45 -10.60
N ALA A 21 -5.54 -13.50 -10.53
CA ALA A 21 -4.85 -14.75 -10.21
C ALA A 21 -5.15 -15.16 -8.77
N LYS A 22 -5.00 -14.21 -7.84
CA LYS A 22 -5.46 -14.32 -6.46
C LYS A 22 -5.94 -12.96 -5.94
N THR A 23 -7.11 -12.97 -5.30
CA THR A 23 -7.58 -11.82 -4.52
C THR A 23 -7.90 -12.25 -3.10
N GLU A 24 -7.56 -11.39 -2.15
CA GLU A 24 -7.97 -11.49 -0.75
C GLU A 24 -8.82 -10.29 -0.40
N GLN A 25 -10.14 -10.44 -0.45
CA GLN A 25 -11.08 -9.39 -0.09
C GLN A 25 -11.38 -9.44 1.40
N THR A 26 -10.47 -8.89 2.23
CA THR A 26 -10.68 -8.82 3.67
C THR A 26 -11.53 -7.61 4.08
N HIS A 27 -11.94 -6.74 3.17
CA HIS A 27 -12.81 -5.60 3.50
C HIS A 27 -14.26 -6.01 3.83
N VAL A 28 -14.67 -7.25 3.56
CA VAL A 28 -16.01 -7.76 3.90
C VAL A 28 -16.05 -8.55 5.22
N VAL A 29 -14.90 -8.76 5.86
CA VAL A 29 -14.75 -9.55 7.08
C VAL A 29 -13.84 -8.81 8.07
N PRO A 30 -14.04 -8.97 9.39
CA PRO A 30 -13.23 -8.25 10.37
C PRO A 30 -11.78 -8.74 10.46
N TYR A 31 -11.50 -9.90 9.87
CA TYR A 31 -10.24 -10.59 10.04
C TYR A 31 -9.22 -10.12 9.00
N PRO A 32 -8.02 -9.70 9.43
CA PRO A 32 -6.93 -9.36 8.52
C PRO A 32 -6.37 -10.60 7.82
N SER A 33 -5.72 -10.39 6.67
CA SER A 33 -4.67 -11.29 6.18
C SER A 33 -3.47 -11.11 7.10
N TYR A 34 -3.11 -12.14 7.87
CA TYR A 34 -2.22 -11.98 9.00
C TYR A 34 -1.13 -13.04 8.99
N ARG A 35 0.15 -12.62 8.97
CA ARG A 35 1.31 -13.53 9.03
C ARG A 35 1.34 -14.60 7.94
N ASN A 36 0.83 -14.29 6.76
CA ASN A 36 0.90 -15.22 5.64
C ASN A 36 2.25 -15.12 4.94
N CYS A 37 2.75 -16.23 4.44
CA CYS A 37 3.99 -16.30 3.68
C CYS A 37 3.69 -16.82 2.26
N TRP A 38 4.12 -16.05 1.26
CA TRP A 38 3.99 -16.36 -0.17
C TRP A 38 5.37 -16.59 -0.73
N VAL A 39 5.70 -17.84 -1.03
CA VAL A 39 7.07 -18.25 -1.35
C VAL A 39 7.11 -18.93 -2.71
N HIS A 40 7.95 -18.43 -3.62
CA HIS A 40 8.25 -19.12 -4.88
C HIS A 40 7.01 -19.51 -5.69
N ASN A 41 5.98 -18.65 -5.69
CA ASN A 41 4.82 -18.82 -6.55
C ASN A 41 5.09 -18.20 -7.92
N VAL A 42 4.47 -18.75 -8.96
CA VAL A 42 4.55 -18.25 -10.33
C VAL A 42 3.19 -17.73 -10.76
N PHE A 43 3.14 -16.46 -11.17
CA PHE A 43 1.96 -15.80 -11.70
C PHE A 43 2.18 -15.48 -13.19
N GLU A 44 1.58 -16.26 -14.08
CA GLU A 44 1.89 -16.20 -15.50
C GLU A 44 0.62 -15.94 -16.34
N ASN A 45 0.72 -14.99 -17.27
CA ASN A 45 -0.32 -14.71 -18.27
C ASN A 45 -1.70 -14.39 -17.65
N ASN A 46 -1.73 -13.72 -16.49
CA ASN A 46 -2.96 -13.29 -15.85
C ASN A 46 -3.41 -11.96 -16.48
N ARG A 47 -4.33 -12.06 -17.44
CA ARG A 47 -4.67 -10.96 -18.38
C ARG A 47 -6.13 -10.54 -18.39
N LYS A 48 -7.02 -11.24 -17.68
CA LYS A 48 -8.47 -10.96 -17.68
C LYS A 48 -8.89 -10.26 -16.36
N GLY A 49 -10.10 -9.69 -16.31
CA GLY A 49 -10.60 -9.03 -15.10
C GLY A 49 -9.92 -7.69 -14.83
N ASP A 50 -9.94 -7.27 -13.56
CA ASP A 50 -9.61 -5.91 -13.16
C ASP A 50 -8.10 -5.62 -13.09
N GLY A 51 -7.34 -6.51 -13.70
CA GLY A 51 -5.89 -6.47 -13.83
C GLY A 51 -5.15 -7.07 -12.63
N GLU A 52 -5.76 -7.11 -11.45
CA GLU A 52 -5.08 -7.49 -10.20
C GLU A 52 -4.52 -8.93 -10.22
N ILE A 53 -3.19 -9.06 -10.20
CA ILE A 53 -2.53 -10.36 -10.24
C ILE A 53 -2.64 -11.01 -8.86
N LEU A 54 -2.09 -10.32 -7.86
CA LEU A 54 -2.18 -10.68 -6.45
C LEU A 54 -2.56 -9.42 -5.67
N MET A 55 -3.84 -9.28 -5.35
CA MET A 55 -4.35 -8.13 -4.60
C MET A 55 -4.87 -8.54 -3.24
N HIS A 56 -4.44 -7.82 -2.22
CA HIS A 56 -5.09 -7.83 -0.91
C HIS A 56 -5.99 -6.61 -0.78
N GLU A 57 -7.28 -6.82 -0.98
CA GLU A 57 -8.30 -5.79 -0.86
C GLU A 57 -8.87 -5.76 0.54
N THR A 58 -8.33 -4.84 1.32
CA THR A 58 -8.52 -4.76 2.76
C THR A 58 -9.39 -3.59 3.15
N GLY A 59 -9.89 -3.62 4.39
CA GLY A 59 -10.66 -2.51 4.92
C GLY A 59 -9.79 -1.39 5.45
N GLY A 60 -10.45 -0.46 6.15
CA GLY A 60 -9.87 0.79 6.60
C GLY A 60 -9.63 0.84 8.10
N VAL A 61 -9.30 2.05 8.54
CA VAL A 61 -9.23 2.44 9.94
C VAL A 61 -10.65 2.75 10.43
N VAL A 62 -11.10 2.03 11.45
CA VAL A 62 -12.41 2.28 12.09
C VAL A 62 -12.32 3.17 13.30
N TRP A 63 -11.12 3.38 13.83
CA TRP A 63 -10.87 4.37 14.87
C TRP A 63 -9.38 4.73 14.89
N PHE A 64 -9.09 6.00 15.17
CA PHE A 64 -7.74 6.53 15.33
C PHE A 64 -7.73 7.56 16.45
N GLY A 65 -6.73 7.50 17.32
CA GLY A 65 -6.62 8.44 18.43
C GLY A 65 -5.42 8.19 19.32
N GLN A 66 -5.31 8.96 20.39
CA GLN A 66 -4.26 8.85 21.39
C GLN A 66 -4.56 7.73 22.39
N ALA A 67 -3.53 7.02 22.84
CA ALA A 67 -3.62 6.25 24.06
C ALA A 67 -3.62 7.21 25.27
N ALA A 68 -4.33 6.84 26.33
CA ALA A 68 -4.29 7.50 27.62
C ALA A 68 -3.31 6.79 28.56
N GLU A 69 -3.32 5.46 28.56
CA GLU A 69 -2.40 4.61 29.31
C GLU A 69 -2.47 3.19 28.77
N GLY A 70 -1.51 2.36 29.16
CA GLY A 70 -1.51 0.94 28.85
C GLY A 70 -0.86 0.14 29.96
N ASP A 71 -1.12 -1.16 29.93
CA ASP A 71 -0.39 -2.16 30.70
C ASP A 71 0.12 -3.26 29.75
N ALA A 72 0.47 -4.43 30.28
CA ALA A 72 0.95 -5.53 29.46
C ALA A 72 -0.08 -5.93 28.39
N THR A 73 -1.37 -6.02 28.68
CA THR A 73 -2.39 -6.56 27.76
C THR A 73 -3.55 -5.61 27.48
N ARG A 74 -3.48 -4.37 27.97
CA ARG A 74 -4.52 -3.36 27.76
C ARG A 74 -3.95 -2.03 27.28
N VAL A 75 -4.76 -1.33 26.50
CA VAL A 75 -4.56 0.08 26.16
C VAL A 75 -5.89 0.81 26.32
N ARG A 76 -5.92 1.83 27.15
CA ARG A 76 -7.04 2.78 27.23
C ARG A 76 -6.81 3.89 26.22
N ALA A 77 -7.80 4.19 25.40
CA ALA A 77 -7.77 5.30 24.47
C ALA A 77 -8.34 6.57 25.11
N ALA A 78 -7.71 7.70 24.83
CA ALA A 78 -8.21 9.01 25.26
C ALA A 78 -9.49 9.35 24.48
N ASN A 79 -10.52 9.82 25.20
CA ASN A 79 -11.79 10.28 24.64
C ASN A 79 -12.55 9.25 23.78
N ALA A 80 -12.25 7.96 23.93
CA ALA A 80 -12.95 6.91 23.24
C ALA A 80 -14.35 6.67 23.83
N GLN A 81 -15.31 6.44 22.94
CA GLN A 81 -16.71 6.11 23.27
C GLN A 81 -17.19 4.97 22.38
N TRP A 82 -16.44 3.88 22.36
CA TRP A 82 -16.71 2.71 21.56
C TRP A 82 -17.91 1.93 22.08
N LYS A 83 -18.50 1.13 21.20
CA LYS A 83 -19.45 0.10 21.62
C LYS A 83 -18.65 -1.07 22.20
N PRO A 84 -18.95 -1.55 23.43
CA PRO A 84 -18.29 -2.71 24.00
C PRO A 84 -18.46 -3.96 23.12
N THR A 85 -17.51 -4.89 23.20
CA THR A 85 -17.64 -6.20 22.55
C THR A 85 -18.86 -6.93 23.11
N LYS A 86 -19.66 -7.52 22.22
CA LYS A 86 -20.76 -8.42 22.58
C LYS A 86 -20.33 -9.86 22.30
N PRO A 87 -20.08 -10.70 23.32
CA PRO A 87 -19.57 -12.07 23.14
C PRO A 87 -20.44 -12.95 22.23
N GLU A 88 -21.75 -12.70 22.20
CA GLU A 88 -22.72 -13.44 21.40
C GLU A 88 -22.83 -12.95 19.94
N ALA A 89 -22.23 -11.82 19.61
CA ALA A 89 -22.30 -11.27 18.27
C ALA A 89 -21.35 -11.98 17.30
N ARG A 90 -21.77 -12.07 16.03
CA ARG A 90 -20.88 -12.51 14.96
C ARG A 90 -19.75 -11.48 14.81
N PRO A 91 -18.47 -11.88 14.89
CA PRO A 91 -17.34 -10.97 14.68
C PRO A 91 -17.50 -10.19 13.37
N GLY A 92 -17.30 -8.87 13.44
CA GLY A 92 -17.41 -7.96 12.30
C GLY A 92 -18.84 -7.60 11.88
N ALA A 93 -19.86 -8.05 12.62
CA ALA A 93 -21.16 -7.43 12.51
C ALA A 93 -21.03 -5.96 12.92
N LYS A 94 -21.65 -5.07 12.12
CA LYS A 94 -21.76 -3.64 12.46
C LYS A 94 -22.31 -3.56 13.90
N ASP A 95 -21.66 -2.76 14.76
CA ASP A 95 -22.05 -2.49 16.15
C ASP A 95 -21.68 -3.52 17.24
N THR A 96 -20.67 -4.37 17.02
CA THR A 96 -20.41 -5.51 17.95
C THR A 96 -19.06 -5.47 18.68
N GLY A 97 -18.36 -4.33 18.63
CA GLY A 97 -17.03 -4.13 19.19
C GLY A 97 -15.91 -4.42 18.18
N PHE A 98 -14.68 -4.53 18.68
CA PHE A 98 -13.47 -4.65 17.87
C PHE A 98 -12.77 -6.01 17.97
N GLU A 99 -13.42 -7.03 18.51
CA GLU A 99 -12.81 -8.36 18.58
C GLU A 99 -12.38 -8.87 17.19
N GLY A 100 -11.13 -9.32 17.10
CA GLY A 100 -10.49 -9.80 15.87
C GLY A 100 -9.87 -8.71 15.00
N TYR A 101 -10.12 -7.43 15.28
CA TYR A 101 -9.52 -6.31 14.55
C TYR A 101 -8.04 -6.18 14.93
N THR A 102 -7.28 -5.44 14.12
CA THR A 102 -5.87 -5.18 14.43
C THR A 102 -5.72 -3.80 15.07
N LEU A 103 -5.14 -3.75 16.25
CA LEU A 103 -4.66 -2.54 16.88
C LEU A 103 -3.21 -2.29 16.47
N VAL A 104 -2.88 -1.10 15.98
CA VAL A 104 -1.53 -0.71 15.55
C VAL A 104 -1.11 0.56 16.27
N VAL A 105 0.10 0.59 16.82
CA VAL A 105 0.72 1.81 17.35
C VAL A 105 1.45 2.51 16.20
N THR A 106 0.94 3.66 15.78
CA THR A 106 1.42 4.40 14.60
C THR A 106 2.42 5.50 14.95
N GLN A 107 2.47 5.93 16.23
CA GLN A 107 3.38 6.96 16.73
C GLN A 107 3.74 6.74 18.20
N GLY A 108 4.77 7.48 18.64
CA GLY A 108 5.15 7.57 20.04
C GLY A 108 5.73 6.27 20.58
N LYS A 109 5.58 6.09 21.90
CA LYS A 109 6.09 4.91 22.57
C LYS A 109 5.44 3.63 22.03
N GLY A 110 6.27 2.67 21.64
CA GLY A 110 5.80 1.40 21.10
C GLY A 110 5.39 1.42 19.62
N VAL A 111 5.70 2.49 18.88
CA VAL A 111 5.48 2.59 17.43
C VAL A 111 5.93 1.32 16.68
N GLY A 112 5.08 0.86 15.76
CA GLY A 112 5.28 -0.33 14.94
C GLY A 112 4.94 -1.65 15.60
N GLN A 113 4.54 -1.65 16.87
CA GLN A 113 3.85 -2.81 17.44
C GLN A 113 2.39 -2.82 17.00
N PHE A 114 1.86 -4.03 16.84
CA PHE A 114 0.44 -4.28 16.62
C PHE A 114 0.00 -5.54 17.35
N ARG A 115 -1.29 -5.65 17.61
CA ARG A 115 -1.92 -6.80 18.29
C ARG A 115 -3.30 -7.07 17.71
N ARG A 116 -3.79 -8.29 17.89
CA ARG A 116 -5.23 -8.54 17.69
C ARG A 116 -5.97 -8.09 18.93
N ILE A 117 -7.11 -7.45 18.72
CA ILE A 117 -7.99 -7.08 19.82
C ILE A 117 -8.77 -8.33 20.23
N ALA A 118 -8.63 -8.73 21.48
CA ALA A 118 -9.36 -9.84 22.09
C ALA A 118 -10.74 -9.38 22.58
N SER A 119 -10.85 -8.15 23.09
CA SER A 119 -12.12 -7.53 23.49
C SER A 119 -11.94 -6.02 23.69
N ASN A 120 -13.05 -5.30 23.82
CA ASN A 120 -13.04 -3.88 24.20
C ASN A 120 -14.20 -3.48 25.10
N THR A 121 -13.95 -2.50 25.98
CA THR A 121 -14.99 -1.69 26.64
C THR A 121 -15.27 -0.43 25.82
N ALA A 122 -15.90 0.59 26.40
CA ALA A 122 -16.11 1.88 25.76
C ALA A 122 -14.81 2.64 25.45
N ASP A 123 -13.74 2.38 26.19
CA ASP A 123 -12.49 3.14 26.08
C ASP A 123 -11.23 2.29 26.17
N THR A 124 -11.34 0.99 26.48
CA THR A 124 -10.20 0.12 26.74
C THR A 124 -10.21 -1.07 25.79
N LEU A 125 -9.08 -1.31 25.13
CA LEU A 125 -8.82 -2.49 24.30
C LEU A 125 -8.03 -3.50 25.13
N THR A 126 -8.48 -4.76 25.13
CA THR A 126 -7.67 -5.90 25.59
C THR A 126 -7.09 -6.60 24.36
N VAL A 127 -5.79 -6.88 24.38
CA VAL A 127 -5.06 -7.50 23.25
C VAL A 127 -4.70 -8.96 23.49
N ASP A 128 -4.50 -9.70 22.41
CA ASP A 128 -4.23 -11.14 22.42
C ASP A 128 -2.84 -11.54 22.95
N LYS A 129 -1.88 -10.61 22.95
CA LYS A 129 -0.50 -10.83 23.41
C LYS A 129 0.05 -9.61 24.13
N PRO A 130 0.92 -9.78 25.14
CA PRO A 130 1.44 -8.66 25.88
C PRO A 130 2.27 -7.72 25.00
N TRP A 131 2.22 -6.42 25.26
CA TRP A 131 3.09 -5.42 24.66
C TRP A 131 4.54 -5.64 25.08
N ARG A 132 5.48 -5.50 24.13
CA ARG A 132 6.91 -5.47 24.46
C ARG A 132 7.28 -4.10 25.01
N VAL A 133 6.73 -3.06 24.41
CA VAL A 133 6.82 -1.67 24.89
C VAL A 133 5.40 -1.18 25.12
N ILE A 134 5.05 -0.91 26.37
CA ILE A 134 3.69 -0.50 26.77
C ILE A 134 3.39 0.89 26.18
N PRO A 135 2.33 1.05 25.36
CA PRO A 135 1.88 2.36 24.88
C PRO A 135 1.49 3.28 26.04
N ASP A 136 1.72 4.58 25.90
CA ASP A 136 1.35 5.61 26.88
C ASP A 136 0.76 6.85 26.20
N VAL A 137 0.60 7.97 26.93
CA VAL A 137 0.04 9.23 26.42
C VAL A 137 0.76 9.80 25.20
N SER A 138 1.98 9.36 24.89
CA SER A 138 2.70 9.76 23.68
C SER A 138 2.29 8.96 22.45
N SER A 139 1.59 7.84 22.63
CA SER A 139 1.31 6.85 21.60
C SER A 139 0.02 7.17 20.85
N THR A 140 0.11 7.27 19.53
CA THR A 140 -1.07 7.26 18.66
C THR A 140 -1.37 5.84 18.20
N ILE A 141 -2.64 5.44 18.24
CA ILE A 141 -3.11 4.11 17.87
C ILE A 141 -4.20 4.14 16.80
N ALA A 142 -4.19 3.12 15.94
CA ALA A 142 -5.17 2.89 14.89
C ALA A 142 -5.81 1.51 15.02
N ILE A 143 -7.12 1.41 14.84
CA ILE A 143 -7.86 0.14 14.79
C ILE A 143 -8.22 -0.14 13.35
N LEU A 144 -7.71 -1.24 12.81
CA LEU A 144 -7.89 -1.66 11.43
C LEU A 144 -9.00 -2.72 11.33
N TRP A 145 -9.96 -2.45 10.45
CA TRP A 145 -11.00 -3.39 10.04
C TRP A 145 -10.55 -4.12 8.79
N GLY A 146 -10.13 -5.39 8.93
CA GLY A 146 -9.36 -6.03 7.87
C GLY A 146 -8.03 -5.30 7.64
N GLY A 147 -7.13 -5.93 6.89
CA GLY A 147 -5.78 -5.40 6.69
C GLY A 147 -4.84 -6.52 6.27
N VAL A 148 -3.69 -6.15 5.70
CA VAL A 148 -2.58 -7.09 5.52
C VAL A 148 -1.54 -6.74 6.57
N VAL A 149 -1.28 -7.68 7.45
CA VAL A 149 -0.45 -7.44 8.62
C VAL A 149 0.60 -8.52 8.71
N GLU A 150 1.87 -8.13 8.70
CA GLU A 150 3.00 -9.05 8.87
C GLU A 150 3.09 -10.13 7.80
N CYS A 151 2.61 -9.87 6.58
CA CYS A 151 2.74 -10.83 5.48
C CYS A 151 4.11 -10.71 4.80
N LEU A 152 4.61 -11.85 4.34
CA LEU A 152 5.92 -12.00 3.73
C LEU A 152 5.76 -12.61 2.35
N PHE A 153 6.27 -11.91 1.33
CA PHE A 153 6.34 -12.35 -0.04
C PHE A 153 7.83 -12.54 -0.37
N ILE A 154 8.20 -13.74 -0.79
CA ILE A 154 9.59 -14.08 -1.11
C ILE A 154 9.64 -14.78 -2.45
N GLY A 155 10.42 -14.21 -3.36
CA GLY A 155 10.87 -14.89 -4.56
C GLY A 155 9.72 -15.38 -5.44
N ASN A 156 8.60 -14.66 -5.49
CA ASN A 156 7.54 -14.97 -6.43
C ASN A 156 7.86 -14.33 -7.78
N ASP A 157 7.48 -15.04 -8.82
CA ASP A 157 7.73 -14.61 -10.19
C ASP A 157 6.41 -14.22 -10.86
N TYR A 158 6.42 -13.07 -11.54
CA TYR A 158 5.27 -12.50 -12.21
C TYR A 158 5.63 -12.27 -13.67
N PHE A 159 5.01 -13.03 -14.58
CA PHE A 159 5.29 -13.01 -16.01
C PHE A 159 4.08 -12.61 -16.83
N TYR A 160 4.28 -11.72 -17.80
CA TYR A 160 3.32 -11.45 -18.89
C TYR A 160 1.89 -11.15 -18.43
N SER A 161 1.75 -10.50 -17.27
CA SER A 161 0.50 -10.27 -16.57
C SER A 161 0.14 -8.77 -16.58
N HIS A 162 -1.15 -8.45 -16.61
CA HIS A 162 -1.57 -7.11 -17.07
C HIS A 162 -1.35 -5.95 -16.09
N TYR A 163 -1.17 -6.18 -14.79
CA TYR A 163 -1.37 -5.10 -13.81
C TYR A 163 -0.44 -5.25 -12.61
N TYR A 164 -0.93 -5.12 -11.38
CA TYR A 164 -0.11 -5.05 -10.19
C TYR A 164 -0.32 -6.23 -9.24
N THR A 165 0.64 -6.38 -8.34
CA THR A 165 0.46 -7.02 -7.03
C THR A 165 0.55 -5.96 -5.95
N GLY A 166 -0.20 -6.13 -4.86
CA GLY A 166 -0.17 -5.11 -3.83
C GLY A 166 -1.26 -5.20 -2.78
N ILE A 167 -1.25 -4.18 -1.94
CA ILE A 167 -2.25 -3.96 -0.91
C ILE A 167 -3.15 -2.83 -1.35
N TYR A 168 -4.43 -3.14 -1.52
CA TYR A 168 -5.49 -2.18 -1.66
C TYR A 168 -6.15 -1.98 -0.29
N GLY A 169 -5.72 -0.97 0.47
CA GLY A 169 -6.24 -0.69 1.80
C GLY A 169 -5.20 -0.54 2.89
N SER A 170 -5.53 -1.01 4.09
CA SER A 170 -4.61 -0.93 5.22
C SER A 170 -3.57 -2.06 5.17
N GLY A 171 -2.30 -1.70 5.28
CA GLY A 171 -1.18 -2.62 5.20
C GLY A 171 -0.08 -2.26 6.19
N VAL A 172 0.22 -3.16 7.14
CA VAL A 172 1.23 -2.90 8.18
C VAL A 172 2.29 -3.98 8.22
N ARG A 173 3.55 -3.55 8.10
CA ARG A 173 4.74 -4.40 8.30
C ARG A 173 4.82 -5.60 7.37
N ASN A 174 4.42 -5.41 6.12
CA ASN A 174 4.53 -6.42 5.07
C ASN A 174 5.87 -6.28 4.35
N VAL A 175 6.39 -7.40 3.85
CA VAL A 175 7.71 -7.46 3.24
C VAL A 175 7.65 -8.21 1.92
N TRP A 176 8.12 -7.60 0.84
CA TRP A 176 8.38 -8.24 -0.44
C TRP A 176 9.89 -8.36 -0.62
N VAL A 177 10.37 -9.57 -0.89
CA VAL A 177 11.80 -9.87 -0.99
C VAL A 177 12.09 -10.66 -2.25
N ASN A 178 13.04 -10.20 -3.06
CA ASN A 178 13.53 -10.93 -4.24
C ASN A 178 12.43 -11.31 -5.23
N GLU A 179 11.35 -10.52 -5.31
CA GLU A 179 10.29 -10.73 -6.29
C GLU A 179 10.81 -10.43 -7.70
N VAL A 180 10.30 -11.14 -8.72
CA VAL A 180 10.67 -10.91 -10.11
C VAL A 180 9.44 -10.54 -10.92
N TYR A 181 9.44 -9.34 -11.49
CA TYR A 181 8.40 -8.86 -12.39
C TYR A 181 8.95 -8.73 -13.81
N GLU A 182 8.44 -9.53 -14.72
CA GLU A 182 8.84 -9.56 -16.13
C GLU A 182 7.64 -9.29 -17.03
N SER A 183 7.70 -8.22 -17.82
CA SER A 183 6.60 -7.80 -18.71
C SER A 183 5.26 -7.62 -17.99
N VAL A 184 5.29 -7.14 -16.74
CA VAL A 184 4.10 -6.92 -15.91
C VAL A 184 3.65 -5.46 -16.01
N GLY A 185 2.35 -5.20 -16.20
CA GLY A 185 1.86 -3.83 -16.48
C GLY A 185 1.83 -2.85 -15.30
N GLY A 186 2.23 -3.24 -14.09
CA GLY A 186 2.18 -2.39 -12.88
C GLY A 186 3.33 -2.64 -11.89
N GLY A 187 3.64 -3.89 -11.54
CA GLY A 187 4.61 -4.19 -10.48
C GLY A 187 3.98 -4.17 -9.09
N THR A 188 4.63 -3.57 -8.08
CA THR A 188 4.16 -3.57 -6.67
C THR A 188 3.48 -2.26 -6.27
N PHE A 189 2.26 -2.35 -5.73
CA PHE A 189 1.45 -1.21 -5.30
C PHE A 189 1.13 -1.27 -3.81
N LEU A 190 1.50 -0.22 -3.07
CA LEU A 190 1.05 0.00 -1.70
C LEU A 190 -0.01 1.10 -1.72
N TRP A 191 -1.28 0.69 -1.73
CA TRP A 191 -2.40 1.55 -2.14
C TRP A 191 -3.56 1.64 -1.14
N PRO A 192 -3.51 2.55 -0.15
CA PRO A 192 -4.58 2.82 0.79
C PRO A 192 -5.65 3.77 0.21
N ILE A 193 -6.41 3.35 -0.82
CA ILE A 193 -7.51 4.17 -1.41
C ILE A 193 -8.78 4.10 -0.58
N HIS A 194 -9.63 5.14 -0.50
CA HIS A 194 -10.99 5.10 0.08
C HIS A 194 -11.00 5.22 1.60
N GLY A 195 -10.84 6.46 2.03
CA GLY A 195 -10.97 6.83 3.42
C GLY A 195 -9.70 6.57 4.23
N PRO A 196 -9.83 6.58 5.56
CA PRO A 196 -8.70 6.53 6.46
C PRO A 196 -8.13 5.12 6.46
N ARG A 197 -6.94 4.97 5.90
CA ARG A 197 -6.24 3.69 5.74
C ARG A 197 -4.80 3.88 6.19
N VAL A 198 -4.28 2.92 6.94
CA VAL A 198 -2.89 2.94 7.42
C VAL A 198 -2.07 2.05 6.51
N MET A 199 -1.11 2.64 5.80
CA MET A 199 0.00 1.91 5.20
C MET A 199 1.24 2.22 6.00
N ALA A 200 1.82 1.27 6.71
CA ALA A 200 2.94 1.56 7.59
C ALA A 200 3.99 0.46 7.61
N LEU A 201 5.27 0.86 7.63
CA LEU A 201 6.40 -0.04 7.92
C LEU A 201 6.57 -1.18 6.91
N ASN A 202 6.10 -1.01 5.66
CA ASN A 202 6.30 -2.04 4.64
C ASN A 202 7.67 -1.88 3.97
N LEU A 203 8.19 -3.00 3.49
CA LEU A 203 9.52 -3.10 2.87
C LEU A 203 9.40 -3.84 1.54
N ILE A 204 10.04 -3.28 0.51
CA ILE A 204 10.31 -3.95 -0.76
C ILE A 204 11.82 -4.00 -0.91
N TYR A 205 12.39 -5.21 -0.95
CA TYR A 205 13.83 -5.43 -0.88
C TYR A 205 14.34 -6.42 -1.91
N GLY A 206 15.42 -6.06 -2.63
CA GLY A 206 16.10 -6.99 -3.52
C GLY A 206 15.28 -7.48 -4.72
N SER A 207 14.15 -6.84 -5.02
CA SER A 207 13.24 -7.25 -6.09
C SER A 207 13.68 -6.70 -7.45
N LYS A 208 13.32 -7.42 -8.51
CA LYS A 208 13.62 -7.07 -9.91
C LYS A 208 12.35 -6.68 -10.64
N PHE A 209 12.37 -5.51 -11.26
CA PHE A 209 11.26 -4.95 -12.01
C PHE A 209 11.72 -4.67 -13.44
N ASN A 210 11.29 -5.50 -14.40
CA ASN A 210 11.70 -5.39 -15.79
C ASN A 210 10.55 -4.88 -16.67
N GLU A 211 10.95 -4.14 -17.70
CA GLU A 211 10.11 -3.60 -18.78
C GLU A 211 9.00 -2.66 -18.33
N ARG A 212 7.85 -3.16 -17.88
CA ARG A 212 6.66 -2.35 -17.57
C ARG A 212 6.33 -2.33 -16.07
N ALA A 213 7.14 -3.02 -15.27
CA ALA A 213 6.94 -3.13 -13.85
C ALA A 213 7.68 -2.03 -13.09
N GLY A 214 7.07 -1.53 -12.01
CA GLY A 214 7.70 -0.58 -11.11
C GLY A 214 7.18 -0.71 -9.69
N VAL A 215 7.50 0.27 -8.87
CA VAL A 215 6.99 0.37 -7.49
C VAL A 215 6.17 1.64 -7.36
N VAL A 216 4.96 1.51 -6.85
CA VAL A 216 4.09 2.65 -6.53
C VAL A 216 3.74 2.63 -5.06
N VAL A 217 4.22 3.63 -4.34
CA VAL A 217 3.79 3.95 -2.98
C VAL A 217 2.88 5.15 -3.10
N THR A 218 1.61 5.01 -2.75
CA THR A 218 0.63 6.08 -2.92
C THR A 218 -0.21 6.21 -1.69
N ASN A 219 -0.72 7.39 -1.37
CA ASN A 219 -1.86 7.55 -0.46
C ASN A 219 -3.00 8.23 -1.19
N ASP A 220 -4.25 7.81 -0.96
CA ASP A 220 -5.39 8.50 -1.56
C ASP A 220 -6.09 9.42 -0.59
N ARG A 221 -6.36 10.61 -1.07
CA ARG A 221 -7.40 11.46 -0.52
C ARG A 221 -8.18 12.03 -1.70
N ARG A 222 -9.50 11.88 -1.68
CA ARG A 222 -10.33 12.50 -2.71
C ARG A 222 -10.49 13.99 -2.40
N PRO A 223 -10.41 14.88 -3.41
CA PRO A 223 -10.80 16.27 -3.24
C PRO A 223 -12.20 16.36 -2.62
N GLY A 224 -12.37 17.20 -1.60
CA GLY A 224 -13.63 17.36 -0.87
C GLY A 224 -13.91 16.32 0.23
N GLU A 225 -13.13 15.23 0.34
CA GLU A 225 -13.18 14.38 1.54
C GLU A 225 -12.47 15.11 2.70
N GLN A 226 -13.29 15.60 3.63
CA GLN A 226 -12.81 15.99 4.95
C GLN A 226 -12.17 14.76 5.59
N PRO A 227 -10.90 14.84 6.02
CA PRO A 227 -10.26 13.70 6.64
C PRO A 227 -11.03 13.42 7.92
N THR A 228 -11.63 12.23 7.99
CA THR A 228 -12.41 11.80 9.17
C THR A 228 -11.52 11.63 10.40
N TYR A 229 -10.20 11.64 10.20
CA TYR A 229 -9.18 11.47 11.22
C TYR A 229 -8.04 12.48 11.00
N PRO A 230 -7.28 12.82 12.04
CA PRO A 230 -6.15 13.73 11.89
C PRO A 230 -5.12 13.17 10.89
N LEU A 231 -4.51 14.08 10.13
CA LEU A 231 -3.68 13.75 8.96
C LEU A 231 -2.36 13.08 9.31
N ASP A 232 -2.01 13.05 10.59
CA ASP A 232 -0.93 12.25 11.13
C ASP A 232 -1.24 10.74 11.10
N ALA A 233 -2.49 10.32 10.86
CA ALA A 233 -2.83 8.90 10.75
C ALA A 233 -2.30 8.20 9.49
N TYR A 234 -1.97 8.96 8.46
CA TYR A 234 -1.74 8.44 7.12
C TYR A 234 -0.26 8.08 6.88
N GLN A 235 -0.02 7.29 5.82
CA GLN A 235 1.13 6.40 5.59
C GLN A 235 2.47 6.78 6.22
N ARG A 236 3.15 5.78 6.81
CA ARG A 236 4.42 6.01 7.53
C ARG A 236 5.49 4.98 7.20
N LEU A 237 6.69 5.46 6.87
CA LEU A 237 7.89 4.64 6.75
C LEU A 237 7.74 3.48 5.78
N GLN A 238 7.57 3.80 4.49
CA GLN A 238 7.72 2.81 3.43
C GLN A 238 9.19 2.74 3.02
N LYS A 239 9.69 1.52 2.81
CA LYS A 239 11.08 1.28 2.42
C LYS A 239 11.13 0.55 1.09
N CYS A 240 11.88 1.09 0.14
CA CYS A 240 12.20 0.46 -1.13
C CYS A 240 13.73 0.42 -1.23
N VAL A 241 14.32 -0.73 -0.94
CA VAL A 241 15.78 -0.85 -0.73
C VAL A 241 16.39 -1.92 -1.62
N GLY A 242 17.51 -1.64 -2.28
CA GLY A 242 18.27 -2.68 -2.99
C GLY A 242 17.56 -3.26 -4.21
N ASN A 243 16.57 -2.56 -4.80
CA ASN A 243 15.80 -3.10 -5.93
C ASN A 243 16.46 -2.75 -7.25
N GLU A 244 16.23 -3.61 -8.24
CA GLU A 244 16.66 -3.39 -9.62
C GLU A 244 15.44 -3.07 -10.48
N VAL A 245 15.45 -1.91 -11.16
CA VAL A 245 14.36 -1.51 -12.06
C VAL A 245 14.94 -1.20 -13.45
N ARG A 246 14.48 -1.93 -14.47
CA ARG A 246 15.00 -1.86 -15.84
C ARG A 246 13.90 -1.53 -16.83
N GLY A 247 14.10 -0.48 -17.62
CA GLY A 247 13.24 -0.19 -18.79
C GLY A 247 11.83 0.28 -18.44
N CYS A 248 11.54 0.56 -17.16
CA CYS A 248 10.22 0.94 -16.70
C CYS A 248 9.73 2.24 -17.36
N SER A 249 8.64 2.14 -18.13
CA SER A 249 7.76 3.28 -18.38
C SER A 249 6.30 2.83 -18.31
N PHE A 250 5.51 3.46 -17.44
CA PHE A 250 4.06 3.23 -17.43
C PHE A 250 3.35 3.85 -18.66
N ARG A 251 4.12 4.46 -19.59
CA ARG A 251 3.63 5.10 -20.81
C ARG A 251 3.29 4.11 -21.92
N GLU A 252 3.99 2.97 -21.99
CA GLU A 252 3.81 2.06 -23.10
C GLU A 252 2.50 1.28 -22.95
N ARG A 253 1.54 1.70 -23.77
CA ARG A 253 0.21 1.10 -23.93
C ARG A 253 0.35 -0.43 -24.01
N SER A 254 -0.09 -1.12 -22.95
CA SER A 254 -0.33 -2.56 -22.97
C SER A 254 -1.47 -2.87 -23.94
N TYR A 255 -1.15 -2.98 -25.23
CA TYR A 255 -2.07 -3.50 -26.23
C TYR A 255 -2.04 -5.02 -26.19
N VAL A 256 -3.16 -5.63 -25.79
CA VAL A 256 -3.53 -6.97 -26.25
C VAL A 256 -4.67 -6.76 -27.23
N SER A 257 -4.43 -7.02 -28.51
CA SER A 257 -5.51 -7.17 -29.48
C SER A 257 -6.19 -8.51 -29.20
N THR A 258 -7.51 -8.49 -29.09
CA THR A 258 -8.32 -9.71 -29.27
C THR A 258 -8.90 -9.65 -30.69
N GLU A 259 -9.00 -10.79 -31.36
CA GLU A 259 -9.51 -10.96 -32.74
C GLU A 259 -10.88 -10.30 -33.02
N ASN A 260 -11.64 -9.94 -31.98
CA ASN A 260 -12.97 -9.33 -32.11
C ASN A 260 -13.00 -7.79 -32.14
N GLY A 261 -11.88 -7.10 -32.39
CA GLY A 261 -11.87 -5.63 -32.60
C GLY A 261 -12.31 -4.76 -31.41
N GLN A 262 -12.64 -5.36 -30.26
CA GLN A 262 -12.86 -4.63 -29.01
C GLN A 262 -11.53 -4.36 -28.33
N ILE A 263 -11.01 -3.17 -28.58
CA ILE A 263 -9.78 -2.66 -28.01
C ILE A 263 -9.98 -2.43 -26.50
N TRP A 264 -9.48 -3.36 -25.67
CA TRP A 264 -9.32 -3.19 -24.22
C TRP A 264 -8.09 -2.33 -23.85
N ALA A 265 -7.63 -1.44 -24.73
CA ALA A 265 -6.57 -0.44 -24.46
C ALA A 265 -7.05 0.70 -23.54
N ARG A 266 -7.79 0.31 -22.51
CA ARG A 266 -8.65 1.13 -21.69
C ARG A 266 -8.47 0.79 -20.20
N SER A 267 -7.56 -0.10 -19.80
CA SER A 267 -7.63 -0.73 -18.48
C SER A 267 -7.35 0.17 -17.27
N MET A 268 -6.58 1.26 -17.36
CA MET A 268 -6.67 2.33 -16.34
C MET A 268 -7.82 3.32 -16.60
N ARG A 269 -8.16 3.59 -17.87
CA ARG A 269 -9.23 4.53 -18.26
C ARG A 269 -10.66 4.04 -17.95
N TYR A 270 -10.87 2.72 -17.85
CA TYR A 270 -12.21 2.11 -17.84
C TYR A 270 -12.54 1.39 -16.56
N HIS A 271 -11.54 0.99 -15.75
CA HIS A 271 -11.88 0.32 -14.51
C HIS A 271 -12.69 1.22 -13.57
N TRP A 272 -12.40 2.51 -13.62
CA TRP A 272 -13.10 3.52 -12.86
C TRP A 272 -14.38 4.02 -13.53
N ALA A 273 -14.59 3.75 -14.84
CA ALA A 273 -15.80 4.18 -15.55
C ALA A 273 -17.05 3.37 -15.17
N ARG A 274 -16.90 2.19 -14.55
CA ARG A 274 -18.04 1.37 -14.08
C ARG A 274 -18.60 1.81 -12.72
N TYR A 275 -17.90 2.65 -11.98
CA TYR A 275 -18.32 3.14 -10.65
C TYR A 275 -19.02 4.51 -10.66
N GLY A 276 -19.49 4.98 -11.82
CA GLY A 276 -20.40 6.12 -11.94
C GLY A 276 -19.72 7.39 -12.44
N ARG A 277 -20.18 7.84 -13.61
CA ARG A 277 -19.72 8.96 -14.46
C ARG A 277 -18.54 8.62 -15.38
N SER A 278 -18.88 8.58 -16.66
CA SER A 278 -18.02 8.46 -17.83
C SER A 278 -17.13 9.69 -18.04
N SER A 279 -16.20 9.95 -17.13
CA SER A 279 -15.10 10.88 -17.39
C SER A 279 -13.88 10.07 -17.89
N PRO A 280 -13.22 10.46 -18.98
CA PRO A 280 -11.96 9.86 -19.40
C PRO A 280 -10.87 10.22 -18.39
N ILE A 281 -10.73 9.41 -17.34
CA ILE A 281 -9.63 9.54 -16.38
C ILE A 281 -8.35 9.19 -17.11
N ASN A 282 -7.48 10.18 -17.30
CA ASN A 282 -6.20 10.00 -17.97
C ASN A 282 -5.35 8.94 -17.24
N PRO A 283 -4.56 8.11 -17.95
CA PRO A 283 -3.50 7.34 -17.31
C PRO A 283 -2.67 8.29 -16.44
N LEU A 284 -2.25 7.87 -15.25
CA LEU A 284 -1.41 8.62 -14.29
C LEU A 284 -0.62 9.71 -15.05
N PRO A 285 -1.07 10.98 -15.07
CA PRO A 285 -0.41 11.98 -15.91
C PRO A 285 1.03 12.15 -15.42
N GLY A 286 1.96 11.49 -16.10
CA GLY A 286 3.39 11.55 -15.79
C GLY A 286 3.90 10.59 -14.71
N ALA A 287 3.29 9.42 -14.45
CA ALA A 287 4.02 8.31 -13.79
C ALA A 287 4.98 7.72 -14.82
N GLU A 288 6.11 8.36 -15.02
CA GLU A 288 7.16 7.88 -15.94
C GLU A 288 8.32 7.26 -15.16
N ALA A 289 8.10 7.04 -13.85
CA ALA A 289 9.11 6.68 -12.88
C ALA A 289 9.22 5.18 -12.68
N ALA A 290 10.44 4.67 -12.51
CA ALA A 290 10.67 3.33 -11.98
C ALA A 290 10.08 3.14 -10.57
N ILE A 291 10.24 4.15 -9.72
CA ILE A 291 9.69 4.18 -8.36
C ILE A 291 8.94 5.49 -8.17
N ALA A 292 7.64 5.40 -7.90
CA ALA A 292 6.77 6.53 -7.64
C ALA A 292 6.34 6.54 -6.17
N VAL A 293 6.57 7.66 -5.48
CA VAL A 293 6.04 7.94 -4.15
C VAL A 293 5.08 9.11 -4.27
N TRP A 294 3.79 8.82 -4.29
CA TRP A 294 2.74 9.77 -4.65
C TRP A 294 1.70 9.95 -3.54
N ASP A 295 0.89 10.97 -3.76
CA ASP A 295 -0.41 11.17 -3.12
C ASP A 295 -1.42 11.30 -4.27
N THR A 296 -2.39 10.38 -4.34
CA THR A 296 -3.39 10.34 -5.40
C THR A 296 -4.49 11.39 -5.27
N THR A 297 -4.42 12.33 -4.31
CA THR A 297 -5.15 13.61 -4.43
C THR A 297 -4.93 14.28 -5.79
N GLN A 298 -3.74 14.07 -6.39
CA GLN A 298 -3.38 14.58 -7.72
C GLN A 298 -3.97 13.76 -8.88
N TRP A 299 -4.59 12.61 -8.59
CA TRP A 299 -5.00 11.63 -9.58
C TRP A 299 -6.38 11.91 -10.17
N ALA A 300 -7.21 12.70 -9.48
CA ALA A 300 -8.62 12.87 -9.80
C ALA A 300 -8.91 13.72 -11.06
N GLY A 301 -7.94 13.91 -11.97
CA GLY A 301 -8.16 14.66 -13.21
C GLY A 301 -8.35 16.16 -12.98
N TYR A 302 -7.81 16.68 -11.87
CA TYR A 302 -7.77 18.11 -11.54
C TYR A 302 -6.33 18.64 -11.65
N PRO A 303 -5.76 18.71 -12.87
CA PRO A 303 -4.35 19.05 -13.08
C PRO A 303 -3.96 20.48 -12.69
N GLU A 304 -4.92 21.33 -12.30
CA GLU A 304 -4.67 22.76 -12.09
C GLU A 304 -5.32 23.31 -10.82
N GLU A 305 -5.73 22.50 -9.84
CA GLU A 305 -6.30 23.06 -8.62
C GLU A 305 -5.19 23.57 -7.67
N PRO A 306 -5.05 24.91 -7.48
CA PRO A 306 -4.07 25.48 -6.54
C PRO A 306 -4.34 25.06 -5.08
N GLU A 307 -5.47 24.42 -4.80
CA GLU A 307 -5.82 23.92 -3.48
C GLU A 307 -4.95 22.74 -3.02
N LEU A 308 -4.31 22.01 -3.94
CA LEU A 308 -3.43 20.88 -3.59
C LEU A 308 -2.18 21.31 -2.81
N ASP A 309 -1.64 22.50 -3.08
CA ASP A 309 -0.47 23.01 -2.37
C ASP A 309 -0.78 23.31 -0.90
N ASN A 310 -2.06 23.56 -0.58
CA ASN A 310 -2.54 23.80 0.78
C ASN A 310 -2.96 22.52 1.52
N LEU A 311 -3.10 21.39 0.83
CA LEU A 311 -3.48 20.15 1.49
C LEU A 311 -2.32 19.62 2.35
N PRO A 312 -2.54 19.31 3.62
CA PRO A 312 -1.50 18.70 4.45
C PRO A 312 -1.04 17.36 3.84
N PRO A 313 0.26 17.02 3.98
CA PRO A 313 0.82 15.87 3.32
C PRO A 313 0.27 14.59 3.96
N SER A 314 -0.08 13.63 3.11
CA SER A 314 -0.74 12.40 3.53
C SER A 314 0.20 11.18 3.44
N THR A 315 1.26 11.27 2.65
CA THR A 315 2.35 10.29 2.60
C THR A 315 3.57 10.85 3.32
N ARG A 316 4.09 10.14 4.32
CA ARG A 316 5.17 10.65 5.17
C ARG A 316 6.27 9.62 5.35
N TRP A 317 7.51 10.11 5.32
CA TRP A 317 8.73 9.34 5.60
C TRP A 317 8.85 8.13 4.69
N ASN A 318 9.47 8.30 3.53
CA ASN A 318 9.84 7.19 2.67
C ASN A 318 11.35 7.06 2.67
N LEU A 319 11.87 5.84 2.59
CA LEU A 319 13.28 5.58 2.35
C LEU A 319 13.40 4.81 1.04
N LEU A 320 14.03 5.44 0.05
CA LEU A 320 14.39 4.78 -1.20
C LEU A 320 15.91 4.71 -1.24
N ALA A 321 16.46 3.53 -1.03
CA ALA A 321 17.90 3.38 -0.89
C ALA A 321 18.47 2.26 -1.74
N GLU A 322 19.71 2.43 -2.21
CA GLU A 322 20.48 1.36 -2.86
C GLU A 322 19.77 0.73 -4.09
N ASN A 323 18.86 1.46 -4.73
CA ASN A 323 18.17 0.94 -5.90
C ASN A 323 19.03 1.17 -7.16
N PHE A 324 19.08 0.16 -8.03
CA PHE A 324 19.71 0.24 -9.33
C PHE A 324 18.64 0.46 -10.40
N ILE A 325 18.58 1.65 -10.97
CA ILE A 325 17.55 2.06 -11.91
C ILE A 325 18.18 2.36 -13.26
N VAL A 326 17.72 1.67 -14.30
CA VAL A 326 18.33 1.75 -15.64
C VAL A 326 17.31 1.86 -16.75
N ARG A 327 17.58 2.71 -17.75
CA ARG A 327 16.74 2.91 -18.95
C ARG A 327 15.29 3.32 -18.64
N CYS A 328 15.12 4.16 -17.62
CA CYS A 328 13.80 4.69 -17.26
C CYS A 328 13.70 6.17 -17.65
N PRO A 329 12.60 6.64 -18.27
CA PRO A 329 12.44 8.06 -18.58
C PRO A 329 12.57 8.93 -17.33
N VAL A 330 11.95 8.50 -16.23
CA VAL A 330 12.17 9.03 -14.89
C VAL A 330 12.64 7.89 -13.97
N GLY A 331 13.64 8.13 -13.14
CA GLY A 331 14.09 7.14 -12.16
C GLY A 331 13.14 7.09 -10.96
N ILE A 332 13.27 8.04 -10.05
CA ILE A 332 12.41 8.20 -8.89
C ILE A 332 11.53 9.43 -9.08
N GLN A 333 10.23 9.32 -8.76
CA GLN A 333 9.35 10.47 -8.69
C GLN A 333 8.68 10.60 -7.33
N VAL A 334 8.75 11.79 -6.75
CA VAL A 334 8.11 12.14 -5.48
C VAL A 334 7.00 13.17 -5.75
N GLY A 335 5.77 12.88 -5.34
CA GLY A 335 4.60 13.74 -5.56
C GLY A 335 4.49 14.90 -4.56
N LYS A 336 3.75 15.97 -4.91
CA LYS A 336 3.75 17.22 -4.12
C LYS A 336 3.25 17.10 -2.69
N ALA A 337 2.31 16.20 -2.43
CA ALA A 337 1.77 15.98 -1.09
C ALA A 337 2.51 14.88 -0.30
N VAL A 338 3.73 14.53 -0.73
CA VAL A 338 4.66 13.74 0.07
C VAL A 338 5.43 14.68 1.00
N GLU A 339 5.33 14.45 2.31
CA GLU A 339 6.00 15.27 3.32
C GLU A 339 7.51 15.13 3.22
N ARG A 340 8.00 13.89 3.24
CA ARG A 340 9.42 13.61 3.30
C ARG A 340 9.78 12.27 2.66
N THR A 341 10.80 12.31 1.81
CA THR A 341 11.44 11.14 1.21
C THR A 341 12.94 11.25 1.41
N ILE A 342 13.57 10.19 1.89
CA ILE A 342 15.02 10.07 2.03
C ILE A 342 15.50 9.21 0.88
N LEU A 343 16.48 9.72 0.16
CA LEU A 343 17.17 9.03 -0.91
C LEU A 343 18.63 8.79 -0.49
N SER A 344 19.14 7.58 -0.70
CA SER A 344 20.53 7.24 -0.34
C SER A 344 21.06 6.10 -1.22
N GLY A 345 22.28 6.22 -1.73
CA GLY A 345 22.95 5.14 -2.48
C GLY A 345 22.25 4.65 -3.75
N ASN A 346 21.28 5.37 -4.30
CA ASN A 346 20.62 4.96 -5.55
C ASN A 346 21.53 5.22 -6.76
N VAL A 347 21.54 4.28 -7.71
CA VAL A 347 22.34 4.35 -8.93
C VAL A 347 21.39 4.49 -10.12
N PHE A 348 21.68 5.45 -11.00
CA PHE A 348 20.87 5.73 -12.18
C PHE A 348 21.71 5.63 -13.45
N LEU A 349 21.31 4.76 -14.37
CA LEU A 349 21.99 4.56 -15.65
C LEU A 349 21.01 4.79 -16.81
N GLU A 350 21.38 5.60 -17.79
CA GLU A 350 20.51 5.87 -18.96
C GLU A 350 19.10 6.37 -18.57
N CYS A 351 18.98 7.06 -17.43
CA CYS A 351 17.74 7.69 -16.99
C CYS A 351 17.62 9.10 -17.55
N GLY A 352 16.52 9.40 -18.25
CA GLY A 352 16.27 10.74 -18.80
C GLY A 352 16.23 11.81 -17.70
N GLN A 353 15.58 11.47 -16.59
CA GLN A 353 15.53 12.26 -15.37
C GLN A 353 15.70 11.34 -14.14
N PRO A 354 16.90 11.26 -13.52
CA PRO A 354 17.15 10.39 -12.37
C PRO A 354 16.13 10.59 -11.23
N VAL A 355 15.89 11.84 -10.84
CA VAL A 355 14.90 12.19 -9.82
C VAL A 355 14.00 13.32 -10.31
N LYS A 356 12.69 13.11 -10.19
CA LYS A 356 11.64 14.12 -10.37
C LYS A 356 10.98 14.36 -9.03
N ASP A 357 11.52 15.31 -8.27
CA ASP A 357 10.95 15.68 -6.98
C ASP A 357 9.98 16.84 -7.13
N LEU A 358 8.71 16.58 -6.83
CA LEU A 358 7.67 17.59 -6.69
C LEU A 358 7.25 17.76 -5.23
N GLY A 359 7.78 16.94 -4.31
CA GLY A 359 7.42 16.86 -2.90
C GLY A 359 7.87 18.06 -2.07
N ARG A 360 7.49 18.03 -0.79
CA ARG A 360 7.77 19.15 0.14
C ARG A 360 9.19 19.13 0.70
N SER A 361 9.74 17.95 0.94
CA SER A 361 11.04 17.79 1.60
C SER A 361 11.70 16.46 1.25
N THR A 362 12.27 16.35 0.05
CA THR A 362 13.19 15.24 -0.22
C THR A 362 14.57 15.56 0.33
N VAL A 363 15.12 14.63 1.10
CA VAL A 363 16.49 14.69 1.59
C VAL A 363 17.31 13.69 0.80
N ASN A 364 18.26 14.19 0.05
CA ASN A 364 19.26 13.35 -0.58
C ASN A 364 20.49 13.27 0.34
N LEU A 365 20.84 12.07 0.80
CA LEU A 365 21.97 11.88 1.70
C LEU A 365 23.31 11.73 0.97
N ASP A 366 23.28 11.36 -0.30
CA ASP A 366 24.47 11.07 -1.10
C ASP A 366 24.41 11.79 -2.45
N ASP A 367 25.54 12.23 -3.01
CA ASP A 367 25.55 12.63 -4.43
C ASP A 367 25.22 11.39 -5.28
N PHE A 368 24.11 11.41 -6.02
CA PHE A 368 23.77 10.27 -6.88
C PHE A 368 24.77 10.16 -8.02
N VAL A 369 25.19 8.93 -8.32
CA VAL A 369 25.97 8.64 -9.51
C VAL A 369 25.01 8.54 -10.70
N ALA A 370 24.91 9.63 -11.46
CA ALA A 370 24.20 9.65 -12.74
C ALA A 370 25.23 9.56 -13.87
N GLU A 371 25.44 8.36 -14.42
CA GLU A 371 26.27 8.20 -15.61
C GLU A 371 25.43 8.47 -16.87
N LYS A 372 25.71 9.59 -17.55
CA LYS A 372 25.31 9.79 -18.95
C LYS A 372 26.39 9.12 -19.81
N ARG A 373 26.09 7.95 -20.37
CA ARG A 373 26.92 7.34 -21.40
C ARG A 373 26.35 7.62 -22.78
#